data_AF-A0A258KAH6-F1
#
_entry.id   AF-A0A258KAH6-F1
#
_cell.length_a   1.000
_cell.length_b   1.000
_cell.length_c   1.000
_cell.angle_alpha   90.00
_cell.angle_beta   90.00
_cell.angle_gamma   90.00
#
_symmetry.space_group_name_H-M   'P 1'
#
loop_
_entity.id
_entity.type
_entity.pdbx_description
1 polymer ?
#
loop_
_entity_poly.entity_id
_entity_poly.type
_entity_poly.pdbx_seq_one_letter_code
_entity_poly.pdbx_strand_id
1 'polypeptide(L)'
;AERVDAEWAELERRADAVRAALPKTADDAFFQLVWFPVKASANLTRLYIAAGRNRLYAAQGRIGGAYAQADRVEALFKRDAELTRQHDAIAGGKWVHMMDQTHIGYTSWQQPDRNIMPAVVRPSPPRLPLARIGVAIEGREAAVTGAAELPVLHRYGAPSRWIDVFDTGFSTATFEVSTGAPWLKVVRGAPDPHGDARLEVSVDWARAPKGLARAPITIKGVTNIFTITAVISNPARQPAKGAFVEAGGVVAIEAEHHARATSADGVGWKTIPNLGRTLSGVVAYPTTAASSVPGKGAALEYLIDFEKAGPTDLTVFVSPSLDFRGNRGLRYAVSINDAPPVTVNIIPDPSERAWDKAVADNIRRLTTRLEIPSAGAHRVRLWRVDPGVVFQRLVLSRGPPSGSYLGPVESVRR
;
A
#
# COMPACT_ATOMS: atom_id res chain seq x y z
N ALA A 1 -4.80 1.13 3.01
CA ALA A 1 -5.24 1.38 4.39
C ALA A 1 -5.65 0.08 5.08
N GLU A 2 -6.64 -0.65 4.55
CA GLU A 2 -7.14 -1.92 5.13
C GLU A 2 -6.04 -2.94 5.44
N ARG A 3 -5.15 -3.20 4.49
CA ARG A 3 -4.00 -4.10 4.71
C ARG A 3 -3.10 -3.67 5.87
N VAL A 4 -2.79 -2.37 5.97
CA VAL A 4 -1.95 -1.82 7.05
C VAL A 4 -2.65 -1.94 8.40
N ASP A 5 -3.95 -1.68 8.45
CA ASP A 5 -4.76 -1.84 9.67
C ASP A 5 -4.81 -3.31 10.14
N ALA A 6 -4.94 -4.24 9.19
CA ALA A 6 -4.93 -5.69 9.46
C ALA A 6 -3.56 -6.18 9.96
N GLU A 7 -2.46 -5.71 9.37
CA GLU A 7 -1.09 -6.01 9.84
C GLU A 7 -0.87 -5.51 11.29
N TRP A 8 -1.36 -4.31 11.62
CA TRP A 8 -1.35 -3.81 13.01
C TRP A 8 -2.23 -4.65 13.95
N ALA A 9 -3.43 -5.05 13.53
CA ALA A 9 -4.33 -5.87 14.33
C ALA A 9 -3.72 -7.23 14.67
N GLU A 10 -3.03 -7.84 13.71
CA GLU A 10 -2.32 -9.09 13.94
C GLU A 10 -1.15 -8.91 14.92
N LEU A 11 -0.38 -7.84 14.80
CA LEU A 11 0.73 -7.55 15.72
C LEU A 11 0.22 -7.32 17.16
N GLU A 12 -0.88 -6.59 17.30
CA GLU A 12 -1.54 -6.37 18.59
C GLU A 12 -2.05 -7.66 19.22
N ARG A 13 -2.66 -8.55 18.44
CA ARG A 13 -3.14 -9.86 18.90
C ARG A 13 -1.98 -10.72 19.40
N ARG A 14 -0.86 -10.70 18.68
CA ARG A 14 0.38 -11.38 19.10
C ARG A 14 0.94 -10.79 20.39
N ALA A 15 0.97 -9.47 20.52
CA ALA A 15 1.42 -8.79 21.74
C ALA A 15 0.54 -9.14 22.95
N ASP A 16 -0.79 -9.18 22.78
CA ASP A 16 -1.73 -9.59 23.83
C ASP A 16 -1.51 -11.04 24.25
N ALA A 17 -1.34 -11.94 23.29
CA ALA A 17 -1.10 -13.37 23.55
C ALA A 17 0.20 -13.59 24.32
N VAL A 18 1.30 -12.91 23.95
CA VAL A 18 2.58 -13.00 24.67
C VAL A 18 2.43 -12.45 26.10
N ARG A 19 1.82 -11.27 26.24
CA ARG A 19 1.61 -10.66 27.57
C ARG A 19 0.83 -11.58 28.50
N ALA A 20 -0.24 -12.20 28.01
CA ALA A 20 -1.08 -13.12 28.77
C ALA A 20 -0.33 -14.39 29.21
N ALA A 21 0.69 -14.82 28.45
CA ALA A 21 1.47 -16.01 28.75
C ALA A 21 2.69 -15.74 29.66
N LEU A 22 3.11 -14.47 29.82
CA LEU A 22 4.29 -14.13 30.62
C LEU A 22 3.98 -14.15 32.12
N PRO A 23 4.97 -14.50 32.97
CA PRO A 23 4.85 -14.34 34.42
C PRO A 23 4.55 -12.89 34.79
N LYS A 24 3.72 -12.68 35.82
CA LYS A 24 3.32 -11.33 36.25
C LYS A 24 4.52 -10.44 36.61
N THR A 25 5.63 -11.03 37.07
CA THR A 25 6.89 -10.33 37.37
C THR A 25 7.55 -9.70 36.15
N ALA A 26 7.24 -10.16 34.93
CA ALA A 26 7.73 -9.59 33.67
C ALA A 26 6.75 -8.59 33.03
N ASP A 27 5.54 -8.44 33.59
CA ASP A 27 4.45 -7.68 32.95
C ASP A 27 4.80 -6.19 32.78
N ASP A 28 5.37 -5.53 33.79
CA ASP A 28 5.74 -4.12 33.67
C ASP A 28 6.81 -3.88 32.60
N ALA A 29 7.79 -4.79 32.47
CA ALA A 29 8.84 -4.70 31.46
C ALA A 29 8.28 -4.97 30.05
N PHE A 30 7.44 -6.00 29.91
CA PHE A 30 6.79 -6.29 28.64
C PHE A 30 5.81 -5.19 28.22
N PHE A 31 5.08 -4.62 29.19
CA PHE A 31 4.16 -3.51 28.97
C PHE A 31 4.89 -2.34 28.32
N GLN A 32 5.94 -1.83 28.95
CA GLN A 32 6.60 -0.61 28.49
C GLN A 32 7.46 -0.84 27.22
N LEU A 33 8.11 -2.00 27.08
CA LEU A 33 9.07 -2.24 25.99
C LEU A 33 8.45 -2.81 24.72
N VAL A 34 7.28 -3.46 24.81
CA VAL A 34 6.67 -4.17 23.68
C VAL A 34 5.20 -3.82 23.52
N TRP A 35 4.39 -4.07 24.55
CA TRP A 35 2.94 -3.98 24.41
C TRP A 35 2.48 -2.53 24.15
N PHE A 36 2.92 -1.58 24.97
CA PHE A 36 2.57 -0.17 24.85
C PHE A 36 2.94 0.42 23.48
N PRO A 37 4.21 0.34 22.99
CA PRO A 37 4.57 0.93 21.70
C PRO A 37 3.79 0.29 20.53
N VAL A 38 3.48 -1.00 20.59
CA VAL A 38 2.61 -1.66 19.60
C VAL A 38 1.19 -1.08 19.62
N LYS A 39 0.56 -0.99 20.80
CA LYS A 39 -0.82 -0.50 20.94
C LYS A 39 -0.93 0.98 20.59
N ALA A 40 0.01 1.81 21.03
CA ALA A 40 0.03 3.24 20.73
C ALA A 40 0.17 3.49 19.23
N SER A 41 1.13 2.83 18.56
CA SER A 41 1.37 2.98 17.12
C SER A 41 0.19 2.50 16.28
N ALA A 42 -0.41 1.37 16.65
CA ALA A 42 -1.59 0.83 16.01
C ALA A 42 -2.81 1.75 16.19
N ASN A 43 -3.03 2.27 17.41
CA ASN A 43 -4.09 3.22 17.72
C ASN A 43 -3.98 4.51 16.88
N LEU A 44 -2.78 5.11 16.84
CA LEU A 44 -2.51 6.34 16.08
C LEU A 44 -2.71 6.11 14.57
N THR A 45 -2.24 4.99 14.04
CA THR A 45 -2.44 4.62 12.63
C THR A 45 -3.94 4.51 12.31
N ARG A 46 -4.71 3.84 13.17
CA ARG A 46 -6.16 3.70 13.01
C ARG A 46 -6.90 5.02 13.14
N LEU A 47 -6.45 5.92 14.00
CA LEU A 47 -7.04 7.25 14.18
C LEU A 47 -7.06 7.99 12.84
N TYR A 48 -5.93 8.03 12.14
CA TYR A 48 -5.84 8.71 10.84
C TYR A 48 -6.49 7.95 9.70
N ILE A 49 -6.50 6.60 9.72
CA ILE A 49 -7.31 5.81 8.77
C ILE A 49 -8.81 6.13 8.94
N ALA A 50 -9.30 6.18 10.17
CA ALA A 50 -10.69 6.50 10.47
C ALA A 50 -11.03 7.94 10.06
N ALA A 51 -10.15 8.92 10.33
CA ALA A 51 -10.34 10.30 9.89
C ALA A 51 -10.38 10.41 8.35
N GLY A 52 -9.52 9.70 7.63
CA GLY A 52 -9.55 9.64 6.17
C GLY A 52 -10.83 9.00 5.63
N ARG A 53 -11.27 7.88 6.21
CA ARG A 53 -12.53 7.22 5.85
C ARG A 53 -13.74 8.09 6.15
N ASN A 54 -13.77 8.79 7.28
CA ASN A 54 -14.84 9.72 7.61
C ASN A 54 -15.04 10.77 6.50
N ARG A 55 -13.95 11.40 6.05
CA ARG A 55 -14.00 12.38 4.95
C ARG A 55 -14.47 11.76 3.65
N LEU A 56 -13.94 10.60 3.28
CA LEU A 56 -14.32 9.88 2.05
C LEU A 56 -15.82 9.50 2.09
N TYR A 57 -16.28 8.90 3.18
CA TYR A 57 -17.65 8.43 3.32
C TYR A 57 -18.64 9.59 3.36
N ALA A 58 -18.30 10.69 4.04
CA ALA A 58 -19.10 11.91 4.00
C ALA A 58 -19.22 12.47 2.56
N ALA A 59 -18.13 12.51 1.80
CA ALA A 59 -18.14 12.96 0.40
C ALA A 59 -18.93 12.02 -0.52
N GLN A 60 -19.00 10.72 -0.20
CA GLN A 60 -19.78 9.72 -0.93
C GLN A 60 -21.28 9.72 -0.56
N GLY A 61 -21.68 10.46 0.49
CA GLY A 61 -23.05 10.41 1.02
C GLY A 61 -23.36 9.15 1.84
N ARG A 62 -22.33 8.44 2.31
CA ARG A 62 -22.44 7.29 3.24
C ARG A 62 -22.69 7.81 4.65
N ILE A 63 -23.94 8.15 4.98
CA ILE A 63 -24.28 8.84 6.24
C ILE A 63 -23.90 8.00 7.46
N GLY A 64 -24.41 6.77 7.54
CA GLY A 64 -24.10 5.84 8.65
C GLY A 64 -22.60 5.58 8.79
N GLY A 65 -21.93 5.26 7.68
CA GLY A 65 -20.47 5.08 7.63
C GLY A 65 -19.68 6.32 8.04
N ALA A 66 -20.11 7.53 7.67
CA ALA A 66 -19.43 8.76 8.09
C ALA A 66 -19.54 8.98 9.61
N TYR A 67 -20.73 8.80 10.19
CA TYR A 67 -20.96 8.95 11.64
C TYR A 67 -20.14 7.93 12.43
N ALA A 68 -20.16 6.70 11.99
CA ALA A 68 -19.35 5.63 12.54
C ALA A 68 -17.86 5.92 12.60
N GLN A 69 -17.30 6.42 11.49
CA GLN A 69 -15.89 6.76 11.45
C GLN A 69 -15.60 8.00 12.31
N ALA A 70 -16.54 8.94 12.45
CA ALA A 70 -16.42 10.04 13.40
C ALA A 70 -16.39 9.55 14.86
N ASP A 71 -17.31 8.66 15.25
CA ASP A 71 -17.32 8.02 16.57
C ASP A 71 -16.02 7.25 16.83
N ARG A 72 -15.52 6.55 15.80
CA ARG A 72 -14.25 5.82 15.86
C ARG A 72 -13.05 6.75 16.04
N VAL A 73 -13.02 7.92 15.40
CA VAL A 73 -11.98 8.93 15.63
C VAL A 73 -12.00 9.41 17.07
N GLU A 74 -13.18 9.75 17.60
CA GLU A 74 -13.34 10.17 19.00
C GLU A 74 -12.89 9.08 19.99
N ALA A 75 -13.27 7.82 19.72
CA ALA A 75 -12.90 6.69 20.56
C ALA A 75 -11.39 6.41 20.53
N LEU A 76 -10.75 6.44 19.36
CA LEU A 76 -9.31 6.22 19.21
C LEU A 76 -8.50 7.35 19.83
N PHE A 77 -8.97 8.60 19.74
CA PHE A 77 -8.34 9.73 20.41
C PHE A 77 -8.43 9.62 21.94
N LYS A 78 -9.58 9.20 22.49
CA LYS A 78 -9.72 8.90 23.92
C LYS A 78 -8.85 7.71 24.34
N ARG A 79 -8.73 6.69 23.48
CA ARG A 79 -7.90 5.51 23.72
C ARG A 79 -6.41 5.86 23.77
N ASP A 80 -5.97 6.82 22.98
CA ASP A 80 -4.60 7.33 23.02
C ASP A 80 -4.23 7.86 24.40
N ALA A 81 -5.04 8.79 24.94
CA ALA A 81 -4.86 9.32 26.29
C ALA A 81 -4.99 8.25 27.38
N GLU A 82 -5.85 7.24 27.18
CA GLU A 82 -5.94 6.09 28.08
C GLU A 82 -4.68 5.23 28.08
N LEU A 83 -4.05 5.00 26.92
CA LEU A 83 -2.80 4.26 26.86
C LEU A 83 -1.71 4.97 27.67
N THR A 84 -1.58 6.30 27.54
CA THR A 84 -0.65 7.10 28.36
C THR A 84 -0.91 6.91 29.86
N ARG A 85 -2.17 6.99 30.31
CA ARG A 85 -2.53 6.73 31.72
C ARG A 85 -2.18 5.32 32.17
N GLN A 86 -2.38 4.31 31.31
CA GLN A 86 -2.00 2.94 31.63
C GLN A 86 -0.48 2.80 31.79
N HIS A 87 0.30 3.51 30.98
CA HIS A 87 1.75 3.55 31.11
C HIS A 87 2.19 4.23 32.41
N ASP A 88 1.57 5.35 32.80
CA ASP A 88 1.87 6.02 34.06
C ASP A 88 1.60 5.11 35.28
N ALA A 89 0.58 4.25 35.21
CA ALA A 89 0.16 3.42 36.34
C ALA A 89 1.06 2.21 36.62
N ILE A 90 1.88 1.76 35.66
CA ILE A 90 2.70 0.55 35.84
C ILE A 90 3.79 0.74 36.90
N ALA A 91 4.25 -0.37 37.51
CA ALA A 91 5.32 -0.36 38.50
C ALA A 91 5.14 0.68 39.64
N GLY A 92 3.90 0.95 40.05
CA GLY A 92 3.58 1.90 41.11
C GLY A 92 3.89 3.36 40.76
N GLY A 93 3.80 3.76 39.49
CA GLY A 93 4.06 5.15 39.08
C GLY A 93 5.50 5.44 38.68
N LYS A 94 6.34 4.42 38.47
CA LYS A 94 7.78 4.60 38.22
C LYS A 94 8.09 5.51 37.02
N TRP A 95 7.23 5.52 36.00
CA TRP A 95 7.46 6.19 34.71
C TRP A 95 6.42 7.28 34.41
N VAL A 96 5.79 7.84 35.44
CA VAL A 96 4.87 8.97 35.28
C VAL A 96 5.59 10.10 34.51
N HIS A 97 4.89 10.73 33.57
CA HIS A 97 5.37 11.77 32.66
C HIS A 97 6.23 11.30 31.48
N MET A 98 6.63 10.02 31.42
CA MET A 98 7.48 9.53 30.32
C MET A 98 6.77 9.62 28.96
N MET A 99 5.43 9.55 28.94
CA MET A 99 4.60 9.54 27.73
C MET A 99 3.78 10.84 27.55
N ASP A 100 4.16 11.94 28.20
CA ASP A 100 3.44 13.22 28.14
C ASP A 100 3.63 13.99 26.82
N GLN A 101 4.57 13.57 25.98
CA GLN A 101 4.88 14.24 24.71
C GLN A 101 3.64 14.33 23.81
N THR A 102 3.33 15.53 23.34
CA THR A 102 2.28 15.74 22.35
C THR A 102 2.73 15.23 20.97
N HIS A 103 1.86 14.48 20.31
CA HIS A 103 2.18 13.72 19.09
C HIS A 103 1.02 13.69 18.08
N ILE A 104 -0.12 14.33 18.38
CA ILE A 104 -1.29 14.41 17.48
C ILE A 104 -1.63 15.88 17.20
N GLY A 105 -1.71 16.25 15.92
CA GLY A 105 -2.15 17.57 15.49
C GLY A 105 -1.04 18.54 15.06
N TYR A 106 0.13 18.02 14.65
CA TYR A 106 1.22 18.83 14.10
C TYR A 106 0.77 19.53 12.81
N THR A 107 1.04 20.82 12.72
CA THR A 107 0.85 21.64 11.51
C THR A 107 2.15 22.32 11.05
N SER A 108 3.21 22.19 11.84
CA SER A 108 4.58 22.66 11.55
C SER A 108 5.58 21.68 12.18
N TRP A 109 6.87 22.01 12.17
CA TRP A 109 7.91 21.19 12.78
C TRP A 109 7.78 21.08 14.31
N GLN A 110 7.23 22.11 14.96
CA GLN A 110 7.13 22.21 16.41
C GLN A 110 5.87 21.50 16.94
N GLN A 111 5.99 20.88 18.13
CA GLN A 111 4.86 20.22 18.75
C GLN A 111 3.73 21.19 19.13
N PRO A 112 2.46 20.75 19.05
CA PRO A 112 1.35 21.53 19.61
C PRO A 112 1.37 21.48 21.15
N ASP A 113 0.79 22.49 21.81
CA ASP A 113 0.69 22.55 23.28
C ASP A 113 -0.12 21.40 23.89
N ARG A 114 -0.99 20.76 23.09
CA ARG A 114 -1.80 19.60 23.48
C ARG A 114 -2.06 18.72 22.27
N ASN A 115 -2.38 17.44 22.51
CA ASN A 115 -2.93 16.58 21.45
C ASN A 115 -4.25 17.16 20.94
N ILE A 116 -4.39 17.26 19.61
CA ILE A 116 -5.58 17.81 18.95
C ILE A 116 -6.26 16.70 18.15
N MET A 117 -7.52 16.39 18.48
CA MET A 117 -8.30 15.40 17.75
C MET A 117 -8.47 15.81 16.27
N PRO A 118 -8.26 14.91 15.30
CA PRO A 118 -8.52 15.20 13.90
C PRO A 118 -9.97 15.63 13.66
N ALA A 119 -10.17 16.61 12.77
CA ALA A 119 -11.51 17.06 12.39
C ALA A 119 -12.33 15.94 11.72
N VAL A 120 -13.60 15.84 12.10
CA VAL A 120 -14.59 14.87 11.60
C VAL A 120 -15.79 15.57 10.96
N VAL A 121 -16.44 14.89 10.03
CA VAL A 121 -17.64 15.36 9.32
C VAL A 121 -18.82 14.46 9.67
N ARG A 122 -19.92 15.07 10.09
CA ARG A 122 -21.21 14.40 10.31
C ARG A 122 -22.25 15.03 9.37
N PRO A 123 -22.48 14.46 8.18
CA PRO A 123 -23.41 15.04 7.22
C PRO A 123 -24.86 15.00 7.74
N SER A 124 -25.66 16.00 7.38
CA SER A 124 -27.10 15.99 7.69
C SER A 124 -27.80 14.91 6.85
N PRO A 125 -28.65 14.07 7.45
CA PRO A 125 -29.43 13.10 6.70
C PRO A 125 -30.43 13.80 5.76
N PRO A 126 -30.84 13.15 4.66
CA PRO A 126 -31.94 13.65 3.84
C PRO A 126 -33.23 13.77 4.67
N ARG A 127 -34.01 14.83 4.42
CA ARG A 127 -35.26 15.14 5.15
C ARG A 127 -36.35 14.07 4.97
N LEU A 128 -36.28 13.27 3.91
CA LEU A 128 -37.22 12.19 3.64
C LEU A 128 -36.50 10.83 3.74
N PRO A 129 -37.05 9.84 4.44
CA PRO A 129 -36.50 8.48 4.49
C PRO A 129 -36.78 7.79 3.15
N LEU A 130 -35.94 8.07 2.15
CA LEU A 130 -35.98 7.34 0.89
C LEU A 130 -35.13 6.09 1.07
N ALA A 131 -35.75 4.91 0.98
CA ALA A 131 -35.06 3.63 0.95
C ALA A 131 -34.25 3.50 -0.36
N ARG A 132 -33.08 4.15 -0.37
CA ARG A 132 -32.19 4.28 -1.52
C ARG A 132 -30.82 3.78 -1.15
N ILE A 133 -30.33 2.87 -1.97
CA ILE A 133 -28.94 2.43 -1.88
C ILE A 133 -28.04 3.38 -2.66
N GLY A 134 -26.81 3.53 -2.18
CA GLY A 134 -25.68 4.09 -2.90
C GLY A 134 -24.66 3.00 -3.20
N VAL A 135 -23.80 3.26 -4.19
CA VAL A 135 -22.75 2.33 -4.60
C VAL A 135 -21.44 3.08 -4.70
N ALA A 136 -20.39 2.54 -4.07
CA ALA A 136 -19.01 2.97 -4.24
C ALA A 136 -18.20 1.78 -4.81
N ILE A 137 -17.18 2.08 -5.59
CA ILE A 137 -16.35 1.06 -6.22
C ILE A 137 -14.88 1.34 -5.96
N GLU A 138 -14.08 0.27 -5.96
CA GLU A 138 -12.63 0.35 -5.80
C GLU A 138 -11.99 1.36 -6.76
N GLY A 139 -11.04 2.14 -6.24
CA GLY A 139 -10.24 3.09 -7.03
C GLY A 139 -10.95 4.40 -7.37
N ARG A 140 -12.17 4.64 -6.89
CA ARG A 140 -12.93 5.87 -7.11
C ARG A 140 -13.28 6.57 -5.80
N GLU A 141 -13.02 7.88 -5.73
CA GLU A 141 -13.39 8.69 -4.57
C GLU A 141 -14.90 8.99 -4.54
N ALA A 142 -15.49 9.37 -5.67
CA ALA A 142 -16.92 9.65 -5.77
C ALA A 142 -17.77 8.37 -5.81
N ALA A 143 -18.98 8.45 -5.25
CA ALA A 143 -19.99 7.41 -5.43
C ALA A 143 -20.41 7.28 -6.90
N VAL A 144 -20.96 6.12 -7.25
CA VAL A 144 -21.46 5.82 -8.60
C VAL A 144 -22.81 6.49 -8.82
N THR A 145 -23.01 7.02 -10.03
CA THR A 145 -24.28 7.59 -10.50
C THR A 145 -24.82 6.75 -11.66
N GLY A 146 -25.69 5.79 -11.37
CA GLY A 146 -26.29 4.89 -12.37
C GLY A 146 -25.37 3.75 -12.82
N ALA A 147 -24.28 4.06 -13.54
CA ALA A 147 -23.36 3.05 -14.06
C ALA A 147 -21.89 3.44 -13.88
N ALA A 148 -21.03 2.43 -13.73
CA ALA A 148 -19.58 2.59 -13.67
C ALA A 148 -18.88 1.29 -14.07
N GLU A 149 -17.58 1.39 -14.36
CA GLU A 149 -16.71 0.24 -14.59
C GLU A 149 -15.82 0.01 -13.38
N LEU A 150 -15.66 -1.26 -12.98
CA LEU A 150 -14.63 -1.62 -12.02
C LEU A 150 -13.24 -1.46 -12.63
N PRO A 151 -12.20 -1.21 -11.81
CA PRO A 151 -10.84 -1.41 -12.25
C PRO A 151 -10.68 -2.82 -12.82
N VAL A 152 -9.97 -2.93 -13.95
CA VAL A 152 -9.85 -4.19 -14.68
C VAL A 152 -9.33 -5.31 -13.77
N LEU A 153 -10.00 -6.46 -13.85
CA LEU A 153 -9.56 -7.72 -13.25
C LEU A 153 -8.60 -8.39 -14.24
N HIS A 154 -7.32 -8.39 -13.92
CA HIS A 154 -6.29 -9.04 -14.72
C HIS A 154 -6.04 -10.45 -14.18
N ARG A 155 -5.89 -11.45 -15.05
CA ARG A 155 -5.63 -12.84 -14.63
C ARG A 155 -4.45 -13.01 -13.68
N TYR A 156 -3.41 -12.21 -13.89
CA TYR A 156 -2.19 -12.23 -13.08
C TYR A 156 -2.05 -10.97 -12.20
N GLY A 157 -3.16 -10.24 -11.99
CA GLY A 157 -3.21 -9.05 -11.15
C GLY A 157 -3.89 -9.31 -9.81
N ALA A 158 -4.63 -8.31 -9.31
CA ALA A 158 -5.38 -8.43 -8.08
C ALA A 158 -6.42 -9.58 -8.15
N PRO A 159 -6.56 -10.41 -7.11
CA PRO A 159 -7.42 -11.59 -7.13
C PRO A 159 -8.92 -11.26 -7.13
N SER A 160 -9.30 -10.12 -6.56
CA SER A 160 -10.66 -9.60 -6.55
C SER A 160 -10.66 -8.07 -6.69
N ARG A 161 -11.85 -7.53 -6.93
CA ARG A 161 -12.20 -6.12 -6.79
C ARG A 161 -13.41 -6.00 -5.89
N TRP A 162 -13.61 -4.85 -5.26
CA TRP A 162 -14.78 -4.66 -4.39
C TRP A 162 -15.74 -3.59 -4.89
N ILE A 163 -17.01 -3.80 -4.52
CA ILE A 163 -18.10 -2.83 -4.60
C ILE A 163 -18.67 -2.70 -3.18
N ASP A 164 -18.75 -1.48 -2.66
CA ASP A 164 -19.46 -1.20 -1.41
C ASP A 164 -20.87 -0.73 -1.76
N VAL A 165 -21.89 -1.41 -1.23
CA VAL A 165 -23.29 -0.99 -1.29
C VAL A 165 -23.68 -0.45 0.07
N PHE A 166 -24.22 0.76 0.11
CA PHE A 166 -24.49 1.48 1.35
C PHE A 166 -25.88 2.10 1.34
N ASP A 167 -26.41 2.40 2.51
CA ASP A 167 -27.66 3.17 2.63
C ASP A 167 -27.37 4.67 2.54
N THR A 168 -28.24 5.42 1.87
CA THR A 168 -28.12 6.89 1.77
C THR A 168 -28.86 7.63 2.89
N GLY A 169 -29.44 6.89 3.84
CA GLY A 169 -30.07 7.36 5.07
C GLY A 169 -29.59 6.57 6.29
N PHE A 170 -30.52 6.16 7.16
CA PHE A 170 -30.27 5.39 8.40
C PHE A 170 -30.95 4.02 8.41
N SER A 171 -31.41 3.52 7.27
CA SER A 171 -32.04 2.19 7.16
C SER A 171 -31.04 1.13 6.72
N THR A 172 -31.33 -0.15 6.96
CA THR A 172 -30.55 -1.23 6.37
C THR A 172 -30.84 -1.33 4.88
N ALA A 173 -29.81 -1.16 4.03
CA ALA A 173 -29.93 -1.30 2.59
C ALA A 173 -30.35 -2.73 2.20
N THR A 174 -31.58 -2.89 1.69
CA THR A 174 -32.03 -4.12 1.04
C THR A 174 -31.74 -4.05 -0.45
N PHE A 175 -31.04 -5.05 -0.97
CA PHE A 175 -30.69 -5.13 -2.37
C PHE A 175 -30.43 -6.57 -2.81
N GLU A 176 -30.66 -6.81 -4.10
CA GLU A 176 -30.33 -8.03 -4.81
C GLU A 176 -29.16 -7.79 -5.76
N VAL A 177 -28.32 -8.81 -5.95
CA VAL A 177 -27.18 -8.77 -6.87
C VAL A 177 -27.30 -9.90 -7.87
N SER A 178 -27.17 -9.57 -9.16
CA SER A 178 -27.09 -10.55 -10.23
C SER A 178 -25.91 -10.27 -11.16
N THR A 179 -25.35 -11.33 -11.74
CA THR A 179 -24.20 -11.25 -12.65
C THR A 179 -24.63 -11.63 -14.06
N GLY A 180 -24.20 -10.87 -15.07
CA GLY A 180 -24.48 -11.15 -16.47
C GLY A 180 -23.60 -12.23 -17.10
N ALA A 181 -22.72 -12.89 -16.34
CA ALA A 181 -21.85 -13.94 -16.86
C ALA A 181 -21.55 -15.03 -15.82
N PRO A 182 -21.51 -16.31 -16.23
CA PRO A 182 -21.30 -17.44 -15.32
C PRO A 182 -19.85 -17.61 -14.85
N TRP A 183 -18.90 -16.88 -15.44
CA TRP A 183 -17.49 -16.84 -15.03
C TRP A 183 -17.21 -15.76 -13.99
N LEU A 184 -18.19 -14.91 -13.67
CA LEU A 184 -18.06 -13.86 -12.67
C LEU A 184 -18.63 -14.36 -11.34
N LYS A 185 -17.85 -14.20 -10.26
CA LYS A 185 -18.26 -14.58 -8.90
C LYS A 185 -18.38 -13.31 -8.07
N VAL A 186 -19.53 -13.12 -7.43
CA VAL A 186 -19.77 -12.02 -6.50
C VAL A 186 -20.15 -12.61 -5.15
N VAL A 187 -19.31 -12.36 -4.15
CA VAL A 187 -19.52 -12.82 -2.77
C VAL A 187 -19.91 -11.62 -1.92
N ARG A 188 -21.07 -11.68 -1.28
CA ARG A 188 -21.54 -10.65 -0.34
C ARG A 188 -20.95 -10.94 1.03
N GLY A 189 -20.15 -10.01 1.55
CA GLY A 189 -19.69 -10.02 2.94
C GLY A 189 -20.83 -9.72 3.91
N ALA A 190 -20.62 -10.05 5.18
CA ALA A 190 -21.50 -9.57 6.25
C ALA A 190 -21.54 -8.03 6.22
N PRO A 191 -22.71 -7.40 6.42
CA PRO A 191 -22.77 -5.96 6.58
C PRO A 191 -21.84 -5.51 7.72
N ASP A 192 -21.19 -4.38 7.53
CA ASP A 192 -20.43 -3.75 8.60
C ASP A 192 -21.38 -3.24 9.71
N PRO A 193 -20.86 -2.82 10.88
CA PRO A 193 -21.70 -2.37 12.00
C PRO A 193 -22.60 -1.16 11.69
N HIS A 194 -22.48 -0.56 10.49
CA HIS A 194 -23.20 0.62 10.06
C HIS A 194 -24.09 0.34 8.84
N GLY A 195 -24.19 -0.93 8.43
CA GLY A 195 -25.10 -1.41 7.40
C GLY A 195 -24.53 -1.47 5.99
N ASP A 196 -23.28 -1.04 5.79
CA ASP A 196 -22.65 -1.10 4.46
C ASP A 196 -22.24 -2.55 4.16
N ALA A 197 -22.58 -3.02 2.96
CA ALA A 197 -22.27 -4.38 2.52
C ALA A 197 -21.23 -4.34 1.41
N ARG A 198 -20.10 -5.01 1.64
CA ARG A 198 -19.07 -5.21 0.62
C ARG A 198 -19.40 -6.43 -0.25
N LEU A 199 -19.27 -6.25 -1.56
CA LEU A 199 -19.35 -7.29 -2.57
C LEU A 199 -17.95 -7.51 -3.14
N GLU A 200 -17.38 -8.69 -2.91
CA GLU A 200 -16.11 -9.11 -3.50
C GLU A 200 -16.37 -9.75 -4.86
N VAL A 201 -15.81 -9.14 -5.90
CA VAL A 201 -15.95 -9.52 -7.30
C VAL A 201 -14.67 -10.21 -7.76
N SER A 202 -14.78 -11.48 -8.15
CA SER A 202 -13.66 -12.30 -8.62
C SER A 202 -14.04 -13.08 -9.89
N VAL A 203 -13.05 -13.67 -10.55
CA VAL A 203 -13.21 -14.32 -11.85
C VAL A 203 -12.85 -15.79 -11.76
N ASP A 204 -13.72 -16.64 -12.31
CA ASP A 204 -13.40 -18.03 -12.62
C ASP A 204 -12.61 -18.11 -13.93
N TRP A 205 -11.29 -18.03 -13.84
CA TRP A 205 -10.41 -17.98 -15.01
C TRP A 205 -10.46 -19.23 -15.91
N ALA A 206 -10.99 -20.36 -15.41
CA ALA A 206 -11.18 -21.57 -16.21
C ALA A 206 -12.38 -21.45 -17.15
N ARG A 207 -13.40 -20.68 -16.76
CA ARG A 207 -14.64 -20.45 -17.53
C ARG A 207 -14.66 -19.10 -18.26
N ALA A 208 -13.79 -18.18 -17.87
CA ALA A 208 -13.71 -16.86 -18.47
C ALA A 208 -13.20 -16.89 -19.92
N PRO A 209 -13.76 -16.06 -20.83
CA PRO A 209 -13.26 -15.94 -22.20
C PRO A 209 -11.81 -15.44 -22.22
N LYS A 210 -11.11 -15.72 -23.31
CA LYS A 210 -9.78 -15.16 -23.57
C LYS A 210 -9.90 -13.73 -24.10
N GLY A 211 -8.86 -12.93 -23.86
CA GLY A 211 -8.82 -11.52 -24.25
C GLY A 211 -9.56 -10.63 -23.26
N LEU A 212 -10.06 -9.50 -23.77
CA LEU A 212 -10.90 -8.57 -23.02
C LEU A 212 -12.35 -9.00 -23.09
N ALA A 213 -13.02 -9.02 -21.94
CA ALA A 213 -14.46 -9.25 -21.88
C ALA A 213 -15.10 -8.39 -20.80
N ARG A 214 -16.40 -8.15 -20.97
CA ARG A 214 -17.20 -7.29 -20.12
C ARG A 214 -18.45 -8.04 -19.71
N ALA A 215 -18.82 -7.91 -18.45
CA ALA A 215 -20.07 -8.47 -17.93
C ALA A 215 -20.71 -7.48 -16.94
N PRO A 216 -22.03 -7.24 -17.03
CA PRO A 216 -22.71 -6.41 -16.06
C PRO A 216 -22.87 -7.14 -14.72
N ILE A 217 -22.80 -6.38 -13.64
CA ILE A 217 -23.25 -6.72 -12.29
C ILE A 217 -24.38 -5.75 -11.99
N THR A 218 -25.59 -6.28 -11.83
CA THR A 218 -26.77 -5.48 -11.53
C THR A 218 -27.03 -5.52 -10.04
N ILE A 219 -27.11 -4.34 -9.42
CA ILE A 219 -27.43 -4.17 -8.01
C ILE A 219 -28.79 -3.48 -7.95
N LYS A 220 -29.81 -4.24 -7.58
CA LYS A 220 -31.21 -3.77 -7.54
C LYS A 220 -31.59 -3.46 -6.10
N GLY A 221 -31.73 -2.19 -5.78
CA GLY A 221 -32.37 -1.74 -4.55
C GLY A 221 -33.89 -1.67 -4.71
N VAL A 222 -34.57 -1.20 -3.67
CA VAL A 222 -36.04 -1.03 -3.67
C VAL A 222 -36.49 0.02 -4.69
N THR A 223 -35.77 1.15 -4.77
CA THR A 223 -36.19 2.32 -5.57
C THR A 223 -35.26 2.65 -6.73
N ASN A 224 -34.05 2.09 -6.74
CA ASN A 224 -33.03 2.39 -7.73
C ASN A 224 -32.19 1.16 -8.10
N ILE A 225 -31.64 1.19 -9.30
CA ILE A 225 -30.81 0.12 -9.87
C ILE A 225 -29.46 0.72 -10.27
N PHE A 226 -28.38 -0.01 -9.99
CA PHE A 226 -27.05 0.29 -10.48
C PHE A 226 -26.55 -0.84 -11.37
N THR A 227 -25.83 -0.47 -12.43
CA THR A 227 -25.16 -1.42 -13.32
C THR A 227 -23.66 -1.17 -13.27
N ILE A 228 -22.94 -2.06 -12.61
CA ILE A 228 -21.48 -2.01 -12.54
C ILE A 228 -20.92 -2.98 -13.58
N THR A 229 -20.04 -2.52 -14.46
CA THR A 229 -19.43 -3.40 -15.45
C THR A 229 -18.13 -3.97 -14.90
N ALA A 230 -18.07 -5.29 -14.77
CA ALA A 230 -16.82 -6.01 -14.57
C ALA A 230 -16.09 -6.12 -15.91
N VAL A 231 -14.86 -5.64 -15.95
CA VAL A 231 -13.97 -5.74 -17.11
C VAL A 231 -12.85 -6.70 -16.76
N ILE A 232 -12.64 -7.73 -17.57
CA ILE A 232 -11.58 -8.72 -17.36
C ILE A 232 -10.55 -8.67 -18.48
N SER A 233 -9.30 -9.00 -18.15
CA SER A 233 -8.22 -9.27 -19.10
C SER A 233 -7.64 -10.65 -18.84
N ASN A 234 -7.90 -11.58 -19.77
CA ASN A 234 -7.44 -12.97 -19.72
C ASN A 234 -6.53 -13.28 -20.92
N PRO A 235 -5.24 -12.90 -20.88
CA PRO A 235 -4.35 -13.15 -21.99
C PRO A 235 -4.24 -14.66 -22.31
N ALA A 236 -4.24 -14.99 -23.61
CA ALA A 236 -3.98 -16.35 -24.07
C ALA A 236 -2.52 -16.77 -23.84
N ARG A 237 -1.61 -15.79 -23.91
CA ARG A 237 -0.17 -15.99 -23.66
C ARG A 237 0.07 -16.43 -22.22
N GLN A 238 0.96 -17.39 -22.10
CA GLN A 238 1.42 -17.96 -20.86
C GLN A 238 2.73 -17.25 -20.46
N PRO A 239 2.80 -16.55 -19.30
CA PRO A 239 4.01 -15.82 -18.88
C PRO A 239 5.24 -16.72 -18.73
N ALA A 240 6.46 -16.22 -18.85
CA ALA A 240 7.64 -17.05 -18.61
C ALA A 240 7.71 -17.55 -17.16
N LYS A 241 8.20 -18.79 -16.97
CA LYS A 241 8.43 -19.38 -15.65
C LYS A 241 9.53 -18.61 -14.92
N GLY A 242 9.33 -18.35 -13.63
CA GLY A 242 10.22 -17.60 -12.74
C GLY A 242 10.11 -16.08 -12.86
N ALA A 243 9.32 -15.56 -13.80
CA ALA A 243 9.18 -14.14 -14.07
C ALA A 243 8.07 -13.50 -13.23
N PHE A 244 8.27 -12.24 -12.85
CA PHE A 244 7.18 -11.38 -12.39
C PHE A 244 6.34 -10.95 -13.59
N VAL A 245 5.02 -11.01 -13.46
CA VAL A 245 4.09 -10.81 -14.57
C VAL A 245 3.54 -9.39 -14.57
N GLU A 246 3.63 -8.71 -15.71
CA GLU A 246 2.93 -7.45 -15.94
C GLU A 246 1.42 -7.69 -16.00
N ALA A 247 0.69 -6.94 -15.16
CA ALA A 247 -0.76 -6.97 -15.14
C ALA A 247 -1.31 -5.55 -15.01
N GLY A 248 -2.05 -5.09 -16.02
CA GLY A 248 -2.63 -3.75 -16.00
C GLY A 248 -1.60 -2.65 -16.14
N GLY A 249 -0.51 -2.93 -16.84
CA GLY A 249 0.59 -1.98 -17.04
C GLY A 249 1.43 -1.73 -15.80
N VAL A 250 1.40 -2.61 -14.79
CA VAL A 250 2.17 -2.49 -13.55
C VAL A 250 2.89 -3.81 -13.22
N VAL A 251 4.15 -3.68 -12.78
CA VAL A 251 4.91 -4.75 -12.11
C VAL A 251 5.54 -4.16 -10.87
N ALA A 252 5.43 -4.83 -9.72
CA ALA A 252 6.09 -4.39 -8.50
C ALA A 252 6.83 -5.55 -7.85
N ILE A 253 8.07 -5.32 -7.41
CA ILE A 253 9.02 -6.36 -6.99
C ILE A 253 9.82 -5.86 -5.79
N GLU A 254 9.85 -6.62 -4.70
CA GLU A 254 10.77 -6.34 -3.59
C GLU A 254 12.21 -6.62 -4.03
N ALA A 255 13.17 -5.78 -3.63
CA ALA A 255 14.54 -5.85 -4.15
C ALA A 255 15.24 -7.19 -3.86
N GLU A 256 14.87 -7.86 -2.76
CA GLU A 256 15.43 -9.18 -2.45
C GLU A 256 14.97 -10.29 -3.42
N HIS A 257 13.85 -10.10 -4.13
CA HIS A 257 13.30 -11.09 -5.07
C HIS A 257 13.90 -10.99 -6.47
N HIS A 258 15.20 -10.72 -6.56
CA HIS A 258 15.94 -10.82 -7.81
C HIS A 258 15.98 -12.29 -8.31
N ALA A 259 16.01 -12.46 -9.63
CA ALA A 259 16.21 -13.76 -10.26
C ALA A 259 17.68 -14.21 -10.20
N ARG A 260 18.62 -13.25 -10.19
CA ARG A 260 20.06 -13.51 -10.08
C ARG A 260 20.77 -12.32 -9.45
N ALA A 261 21.77 -12.60 -8.61
CA ALA A 261 22.74 -11.64 -8.12
C ALA A 261 24.14 -12.02 -8.62
N THR A 262 24.76 -11.14 -9.41
CA THR A 262 26.13 -11.32 -9.90
C THR A 262 27.08 -10.52 -9.03
N SER A 263 28.15 -11.16 -8.57
CA SER A 263 29.28 -10.53 -7.88
C SER A 263 30.42 -10.28 -8.87
N ALA A 264 31.21 -9.23 -8.67
CA ALA A 264 32.36 -8.90 -9.50
C ALA A 264 33.36 -8.05 -8.72
N ASP A 265 34.65 -8.19 -9.04
CA ASP A 265 35.74 -7.39 -8.43
C ASP A 265 35.72 -7.40 -6.89
N GLY A 266 35.37 -8.54 -6.29
CA GLY A 266 35.25 -8.71 -4.84
C GLY A 266 34.01 -8.05 -4.22
N VAL A 267 33.12 -7.47 -5.02
CA VAL A 267 31.84 -6.87 -4.59
C VAL A 267 30.69 -7.83 -4.85
N GLY A 268 29.90 -8.12 -3.81
CA GLY A 268 28.68 -8.91 -3.89
C GLY A 268 27.49 -8.18 -3.26
N TRP A 269 26.35 -8.86 -3.18
CA TRP A 269 25.10 -8.32 -2.64
C TRP A 269 24.74 -8.97 -1.31
N LYS A 270 24.19 -8.18 -0.39
CA LYS A 270 23.63 -8.65 0.87
C LYS A 270 22.21 -8.13 1.03
N THR A 271 21.31 -9.01 1.43
CA THR A 271 19.98 -8.64 1.91
C THR A 271 20.05 -8.30 3.39
N ILE A 272 19.43 -7.19 3.78
CA ILE A 272 19.24 -6.75 5.16
C ILE A 272 17.76 -6.95 5.49
N PRO A 273 17.40 -8.01 6.22
CA PRO A 273 16.01 -8.30 6.56
C PRO A 273 15.36 -7.16 7.34
N ASN A 274 14.08 -6.90 7.09
CA ASN A 274 13.26 -5.88 7.77
C ASN A 274 13.77 -4.43 7.65
N LEU A 275 14.77 -4.17 6.80
CA LEU A 275 15.20 -2.81 6.51
C LEU A 275 14.20 -2.15 5.56
N GLY A 276 13.88 -0.88 5.84
CA GLY A 276 13.06 -0.06 4.96
C GLY A 276 11.57 -0.09 5.32
N ARG A 277 10.72 0.10 4.31
CA ARG A 277 9.28 0.34 4.51
C ARG A 277 8.39 -0.88 4.26
N THR A 278 8.94 -1.94 3.68
CA THR A 278 8.21 -3.16 3.32
C THR A 278 8.95 -4.40 3.81
N LEU A 279 9.63 -5.13 2.93
CA LEU A 279 10.19 -6.46 3.21
C LEU A 279 11.65 -6.40 3.68
N SER A 280 12.52 -5.74 2.91
CA SER A 280 13.96 -5.69 3.17
C SER A 280 14.66 -4.61 2.34
N GLY A 281 15.97 -4.47 2.56
CA GLY A 281 16.85 -3.72 1.68
C GLY A 281 18.00 -4.59 1.15
N VAL A 282 18.47 -4.31 -0.06
CA VAL A 282 19.59 -5.00 -0.70
C VAL A 282 20.71 -4.00 -0.98
N VAL A 283 21.91 -4.32 -0.50
CA VAL A 283 23.09 -3.45 -0.56
C VAL A 283 24.31 -4.20 -1.08
N ALA A 284 25.21 -3.49 -1.76
CA ALA A 284 26.50 -4.04 -2.17
C ALA A 284 27.52 -4.05 -1.01
N TYR A 285 28.37 -5.07 -0.96
CA TYR A 285 29.41 -5.24 0.06
C TYR A 285 30.73 -5.74 -0.56
N PRO A 286 31.92 -5.29 -0.08
CA PRO A 286 32.14 -4.33 1.01
C PRO A 286 31.76 -2.90 0.63
N THR A 287 31.28 -2.13 1.60
CA THR A 287 30.83 -0.74 1.39
C THR A 287 31.98 0.23 1.11
N THR A 288 33.22 -0.19 1.33
CA THR A 288 34.45 0.58 1.05
C THR A 288 35.00 0.37 -0.36
N ALA A 289 34.42 -0.55 -1.15
CA ALA A 289 34.88 -0.79 -2.52
C ALA A 289 34.78 0.48 -3.38
N ALA A 290 35.80 0.73 -4.22
CA ALA A 290 35.79 1.82 -5.20
C ALA A 290 34.62 1.69 -6.17
N SER A 291 34.16 2.80 -6.78
CA SER A 291 33.02 2.76 -7.72
C SER A 291 33.28 1.88 -8.94
N SER A 292 32.21 1.24 -9.42
CA SER A 292 32.22 0.45 -10.66
C SER A 292 31.82 1.32 -11.85
N VAL A 293 32.28 0.94 -13.04
CA VAL A 293 31.81 1.54 -14.30
C VAL A 293 30.35 1.12 -14.53
N PRO A 294 29.42 2.05 -14.86
CA PRO A 294 28.03 1.70 -15.19
C PRO A 294 27.91 0.57 -16.23
N GLY A 295 27.08 -0.44 -15.95
CA GLY A 295 26.92 -1.62 -16.80
C GLY A 295 28.03 -2.67 -16.69
N LYS A 296 29.02 -2.45 -15.81
CA LYS A 296 30.07 -3.42 -15.49
C LYS A 296 30.06 -3.70 -13.98
N GLY A 297 30.50 -4.89 -13.60
CA GLY A 297 30.61 -5.27 -12.20
C GLY A 297 29.36 -5.96 -11.64
N ALA A 298 29.14 -5.80 -10.33
CA ALA A 298 28.07 -6.49 -9.62
C ALA A 298 26.67 -5.97 -10.02
N ALA A 299 25.71 -6.90 -10.19
CA ALA A 299 24.36 -6.57 -10.63
C ALA A 299 23.29 -7.45 -9.98
N LEU A 300 22.11 -6.87 -9.75
CA LEU A 300 20.86 -7.59 -9.46
C LEU A 300 20.02 -7.66 -10.72
N GLU A 301 19.54 -8.84 -11.05
CA GLU A 301 18.75 -9.09 -12.26
C GLU A 301 17.35 -9.56 -11.90
N TYR A 302 16.35 -8.93 -12.50
CA TYR A 302 14.94 -9.21 -12.30
C TYR A 302 14.35 -9.71 -13.63
N LEU A 303 13.71 -10.87 -13.59
CA LEU A 303 13.02 -11.44 -14.75
C LEU A 303 11.58 -10.99 -14.74
N ILE A 304 11.17 -10.26 -15.79
CA ILE A 304 9.85 -9.67 -15.91
C ILE A 304 9.24 -10.08 -17.24
N ASP A 305 7.97 -10.48 -17.21
CA ASP A 305 7.21 -10.87 -18.38
C ASP A 305 6.17 -9.79 -18.73
N PHE A 306 6.43 -9.06 -19.82
CA PHE A 306 5.66 -7.88 -20.23
C PHE A 306 4.49 -8.25 -21.16
N GLU A 307 3.37 -7.53 -21.03
CA GLU A 307 2.18 -7.72 -21.87
C GLU A 307 2.40 -7.22 -23.30
N LYS A 308 3.25 -6.20 -23.49
CA LYS A 308 3.49 -5.55 -24.79
C LYS A 308 4.84 -4.82 -24.88
N ALA A 309 5.20 -4.39 -26.09
CA ALA A 309 6.31 -3.47 -26.31
C ALA A 309 5.96 -2.03 -25.87
N GLY A 310 6.97 -1.17 -25.83
CA GLY A 310 6.85 0.27 -25.72
C GLY A 310 7.30 0.85 -24.37
N PRO A 311 7.16 2.17 -24.21
CA PRO A 311 7.70 2.90 -23.07
C PRO A 311 7.10 2.43 -21.74
N THR A 312 7.97 2.31 -20.73
CA THR A 312 7.61 1.92 -19.36
C THR A 312 8.50 2.65 -18.36
N ASP A 313 7.91 3.22 -17.32
CA ASP A 313 8.64 3.91 -16.25
C ASP A 313 9.08 2.90 -15.20
N LEU A 314 10.39 2.75 -15.00
CA LEU A 314 10.96 2.04 -13.86
C LEU A 314 11.20 3.03 -12.73
N THR A 315 10.47 2.89 -11.63
CA THR A 315 10.72 3.59 -10.37
C THR A 315 11.44 2.66 -9.40
N VAL A 316 12.65 3.04 -9.01
CA VAL A 316 13.43 2.34 -7.98
C VAL A 316 13.30 3.09 -6.66
N PHE A 317 12.99 2.35 -5.61
CA PHE A 317 12.83 2.84 -4.24
C PHE A 317 14.11 2.50 -3.49
N VAL A 318 14.79 3.54 -2.99
CA VAL A 318 16.04 3.40 -2.25
C VAL A 318 15.97 4.10 -0.91
N SER A 319 16.72 3.60 0.08
CA SER A 319 16.86 4.29 1.37
C SER A 319 17.41 5.72 1.15
N PRO A 320 17.00 6.71 1.95
CA PRO A 320 17.33 8.11 1.74
C PRO A 320 18.76 8.47 2.22
N SER A 321 19.77 7.70 1.79
CA SER A 321 21.19 7.94 2.10
C SER A 321 21.64 9.34 1.67
N LEU A 322 22.55 9.94 2.44
CA LEU A 322 23.26 11.18 2.10
C LEU A 322 24.49 10.91 1.24
N ASP A 323 24.94 11.93 0.50
CA ASP A 323 26.22 11.88 -0.22
C ASP A 323 27.41 12.04 0.74
N PHE A 324 27.95 10.92 1.20
CA PHE A 324 29.19 10.89 2.00
C PHE A 324 30.47 10.96 1.16
N ARG A 325 30.37 11.13 -0.17
CA ARG A 325 31.51 11.06 -1.09
C ARG A 325 32.02 12.41 -1.55
N GLY A 326 31.48 13.50 -1.01
CA GLY A 326 31.91 14.87 -1.28
C GLY A 326 31.41 15.40 -2.63
N ASN A 327 30.09 15.61 -2.76
CA ASN A 327 29.41 16.19 -3.93
C ASN A 327 29.56 15.42 -5.24
N ARG A 328 29.67 14.08 -5.16
CA ARG A 328 29.69 13.19 -6.33
C ARG A 328 28.36 12.47 -6.54
N GLY A 329 27.43 12.62 -5.60
CA GLY A 329 26.21 11.84 -5.51
C GLY A 329 26.48 10.36 -5.20
N LEU A 330 25.39 9.62 -5.03
CA LEU A 330 25.40 8.17 -4.97
C LEU A 330 24.60 7.64 -6.16
N ARG A 331 25.26 6.89 -7.03
CA ARG A 331 24.67 6.42 -8.28
C ARG A 331 24.50 4.90 -8.30
N TYR A 332 23.51 4.50 -9.07
CA TYR A 332 23.38 3.15 -9.61
C TYR A 332 23.14 3.26 -11.12
N ALA A 333 23.10 2.14 -11.84
CA ALA A 333 22.66 2.17 -13.22
C ALA A 333 21.59 1.10 -13.48
N VAL A 334 20.75 1.33 -14.48
CA VAL A 334 19.69 0.40 -14.89
C VAL A 334 19.87 0.04 -16.36
N SER A 335 19.59 -1.21 -16.71
CA SER A 335 19.47 -1.60 -18.11
C SER A 335 18.36 -2.62 -18.31
N ILE A 336 17.86 -2.70 -19.54
CA ILE A 336 16.97 -3.77 -19.98
C ILE A 336 17.69 -4.62 -21.02
N ASN A 337 17.72 -5.93 -20.79
CA ASN A 337 18.51 -6.87 -21.58
C ASN A 337 19.94 -6.32 -21.75
N ASP A 338 20.42 -6.27 -22.99
CA ASP A 338 21.76 -5.81 -23.35
C ASP A 338 21.78 -4.36 -23.86
N ALA A 339 20.70 -3.61 -23.64
CA ALA A 339 20.67 -2.18 -23.94
C ALA A 339 21.69 -1.41 -23.06
N PRO A 340 22.23 -0.27 -23.54
CA PRO A 340 23.14 0.55 -22.76
C PRO A 340 22.56 0.95 -21.39
N PRO A 341 23.38 0.92 -20.32
CA PRO A 341 22.92 1.26 -18.98
C PRO A 341 22.65 2.76 -18.84
N VAL A 342 21.53 3.11 -18.20
CA VAL A 342 21.20 4.48 -17.79
C VAL A 342 21.66 4.67 -16.35
N THR A 343 22.54 5.64 -16.12
CA THR A 343 23.03 5.97 -14.77
C THR A 343 22.05 6.90 -14.06
N VAL A 344 21.75 6.60 -12.80
CA VAL A 344 20.81 7.35 -11.97
C VAL A 344 21.51 7.79 -10.70
N ASN A 345 21.49 9.10 -10.42
CA ASN A 345 21.88 9.65 -9.12
C ASN A 345 20.68 9.59 -8.17
N ILE A 346 20.86 9.04 -6.95
CA ILE A 346 19.77 8.96 -5.97
C ILE A 346 19.44 10.32 -5.34
N ILE A 347 20.32 11.33 -5.50
CA ILE A 347 20.10 12.70 -5.03
C ILE A 347 20.07 13.65 -6.25
N PRO A 348 19.05 13.56 -7.13
CA PRO A 348 18.98 14.40 -8.31
C PRO A 348 18.67 15.87 -7.98
N ASP A 349 17.96 16.10 -6.86
CA ASP A 349 17.67 17.41 -6.30
C ASP A 349 18.31 17.49 -4.91
N PRO A 350 19.36 18.30 -4.71
CA PRO A 350 20.05 18.46 -3.44
C PRO A 350 19.39 19.50 -2.52
N SER A 351 18.20 20.03 -2.85
CA SER A 351 17.52 21.02 -2.02
C SER A 351 17.04 20.44 -0.69
N GLU A 352 16.99 21.29 0.35
CA GLU A 352 16.40 20.95 1.65
C GLU A 352 14.96 20.43 1.51
N ARG A 353 14.16 21.02 0.61
CA ARG A 353 12.80 20.55 0.36
C ARG A 353 12.75 19.10 -0.13
N ALA A 354 13.67 18.70 -1.00
CA ALA A 354 13.75 17.31 -1.47
C ALA A 354 14.25 16.37 -0.36
N TRP A 355 15.17 16.85 0.48
CA TRP A 355 15.62 16.15 1.68
C TRP A 355 14.49 15.92 2.68
N ASP A 356 13.78 16.98 3.08
CA ASP A 356 12.64 16.96 4.00
C ASP A 356 11.60 15.92 3.58
N LYS A 357 11.28 15.90 2.28
CA LYS A 357 10.35 14.89 1.73
C LYS A 357 10.92 13.48 1.83
N ALA A 358 12.18 13.27 1.49
CA ALA A 358 12.80 11.95 1.50
C ALA A 358 12.89 11.36 2.91
N VAL A 359 13.17 12.18 3.93
CA VAL A 359 13.22 11.73 5.33
C VAL A 359 11.83 11.53 5.91
N ALA A 360 10.86 12.40 5.61
CA ALA A 360 9.47 12.24 6.04
C ALA A 360 8.81 10.99 5.43
N ASP A 361 9.11 10.68 4.16
CA ASP A 361 8.65 9.47 3.49
C ASP A 361 9.55 8.25 3.78
N ASN A 362 10.68 8.43 4.47
CA ASN A 362 11.75 7.46 4.68
C ASN A 362 12.14 6.67 3.41
N ILE A 363 12.18 7.35 2.25
CA ILE A 363 12.50 6.75 0.95
C ILE A 363 12.84 7.81 -0.09
N ARG A 364 13.65 7.45 -1.08
CA ARG A 364 13.78 8.17 -2.35
C ARG A 364 13.19 7.33 -3.48
N ARG A 365 12.43 7.97 -4.39
CA ARG A 365 11.81 7.34 -5.57
C ARG A 365 12.45 7.91 -6.83
N LEU A 366 13.15 7.06 -7.59
CA LEU A 366 13.93 7.47 -8.75
C LEU A 366 13.36 6.80 -10.00
N THR A 367 12.84 7.60 -10.93
CA THR A 367 12.17 7.09 -12.12
C THR A 367 13.06 7.20 -13.35
N THR A 368 13.13 6.14 -14.14
CA THR A 368 13.83 6.07 -15.42
C THR A 368 12.93 5.45 -16.48
N ARG A 369 12.83 6.08 -17.64
CA ARG A 369 12.08 5.54 -18.79
C ARG A 369 12.88 4.40 -19.43
N LEU A 370 12.25 3.24 -19.58
CA LEU A 370 12.78 2.11 -20.34
C LEU A 370 11.92 1.87 -21.57
N GLU A 371 12.56 1.54 -22.69
CA GLU A 371 11.87 1.09 -23.90
C GLU A 371 11.82 -0.44 -23.91
N ILE A 372 10.63 -1.00 -23.68
CA ILE A 372 10.43 -2.46 -23.69
C ILE A 372 10.33 -2.92 -25.15
N PRO A 373 11.23 -3.80 -25.63
CA PRO A 373 11.33 -4.08 -27.06
C PRO A 373 10.16 -4.93 -27.60
N SER A 374 9.64 -5.86 -26.80
CA SER A 374 8.55 -6.74 -27.21
C SER A 374 7.69 -7.19 -26.02
N ALA A 375 6.57 -7.85 -26.32
CA ALA A 375 5.90 -8.65 -25.29
C ALA A 375 6.77 -9.86 -24.91
N GLY A 376 6.65 -10.33 -23.67
CA GLY A 376 7.35 -11.51 -23.17
C GLY A 376 8.44 -11.18 -22.15
N ALA A 377 9.32 -12.15 -21.92
CA ALA A 377 10.31 -12.09 -20.85
C ALA A 377 11.51 -11.21 -21.19
N HIS A 378 11.81 -10.28 -20.31
CA HIS A 378 12.98 -9.43 -20.37
C HIS A 378 13.67 -9.34 -19.01
N ARG A 379 14.96 -9.01 -19.02
CA ARG A 379 15.79 -8.88 -17.82
C ARG A 379 16.01 -7.40 -17.53
N VAL A 380 15.53 -6.94 -16.39
CA VAL A 380 15.86 -5.61 -15.87
C VAL A 380 17.00 -5.76 -14.89
N ARG A 381 18.08 -4.99 -15.06
CA ARG A 381 19.29 -5.08 -14.24
C ARG A 381 19.48 -3.80 -13.46
N LEU A 382 19.75 -3.93 -12.16
CA LEU A 382 20.30 -2.85 -11.33
C LEU A 382 21.79 -3.12 -11.15
N TRP A 383 22.60 -2.22 -11.70
CA TRP A 383 24.05 -2.27 -11.62
C TRP A 383 24.54 -1.45 -10.44
N ARG A 384 25.46 -2.04 -9.67
CA ARG A 384 26.21 -1.31 -8.68
C ARG A 384 27.12 -0.30 -9.40
N VAL A 385 27.04 0.98 -9.02
CA VAL A 385 27.99 2.01 -9.47
C VAL A 385 28.74 2.54 -8.25
N ASP A 386 28.05 3.21 -7.35
CA ASP A 386 28.65 3.74 -6.13
C ASP A 386 28.25 2.90 -4.89
N PRO A 387 29.08 2.82 -3.85
CA PRO A 387 28.69 2.19 -2.59
C PRO A 387 27.61 3.02 -1.85
N GLY A 388 26.88 2.41 -0.93
CA GLY A 388 25.91 3.11 -0.06
C GLY A 388 24.51 3.28 -0.64
N VAL A 389 24.26 2.80 -1.86
CA VAL A 389 22.91 2.65 -2.41
C VAL A 389 22.27 1.39 -1.82
N VAL A 390 21.11 1.54 -1.20
CA VAL A 390 20.31 0.44 -0.64
C VAL A 390 18.99 0.37 -1.38
N PHE A 391 18.78 -0.68 -2.18
CA PHE A 391 17.55 -0.91 -2.92
C PHE A 391 16.50 -1.55 -2.01
N GLN A 392 15.28 -1.03 -2.00
CA GLN A 392 14.17 -1.64 -1.27
C GLN A 392 13.16 -2.28 -2.22
N ARG A 393 12.81 -1.60 -3.32
CA ARG A 393 11.72 -2.03 -4.21
C ARG A 393 11.88 -1.48 -5.62
N LEU A 394 11.30 -2.19 -6.60
CA LEU A 394 11.15 -1.76 -7.98
C LEU A 394 9.67 -1.72 -8.34
N VAL A 395 9.23 -0.68 -9.04
CA VAL A 395 7.90 -0.59 -9.64
C VAL A 395 8.04 -0.16 -11.08
N LEU A 396 7.57 -0.97 -12.02
CA LEU A 396 7.43 -0.62 -13.41
C LEU A 396 5.98 -0.23 -13.68
N SER A 397 5.76 0.88 -14.39
CA SER A 397 4.41 1.33 -14.76
C SER A 397 4.36 1.94 -16.17
N ARG A 398 3.30 1.66 -16.92
CA ARG A 398 3.04 2.28 -18.26
C ARG A 398 2.22 3.55 -18.23
N GLY A 399 1.85 3.99 -17.04
CA GLY A 399 1.13 5.23 -16.78
C GLY A 399 1.51 5.76 -15.40
N PRO A 400 0.94 6.91 -14.99
CA PRO A 400 1.17 7.43 -13.65
C PRO A 400 0.76 6.38 -12.62
N PRO A 401 1.63 6.04 -11.66
CA PRO A 401 1.29 5.07 -10.63
C PRO A 401 0.11 5.60 -9.81
N SER A 402 -0.78 4.70 -9.39
CA SER A 402 -1.87 5.07 -8.47
C SER A 402 -1.28 5.62 -7.17
N GLY A 403 -1.85 6.73 -6.68
CA GLY A 403 -1.39 7.40 -5.48
C GLY A 403 -1.46 6.48 -4.27
N SER A 404 -0.32 5.95 -3.83
CA SER A 404 -0.23 5.11 -2.64
C SER A 404 1.06 5.37 -1.87
N TYR A 405 0.98 5.26 -0.53
CA TYR A 405 2.10 5.57 0.33
C TYR A 405 3.23 4.52 0.19
N LEU A 406 2.89 3.23 0.24
CA LEU A 406 3.85 2.11 0.15
C LEU A 406 4.04 1.55 -1.27
N GLY A 407 3.32 2.06 -2.26
CA GLY A 407 3.25 1.46 -3.59
C GLY A 407 2.25 0.28 -3.67
N PRO A 408 2.06 -0.29 -4.87
CA PRO A 408 1.26 -1.50 -5.06
C PRO A 408 1.87 -2.70 -4.33
N VAL A 409 1.07 -3.74 -4.06
CA VAL A 409 1.58 -5.03 -3.58
C VAL A 409 2.49 -5.68 -4.63
N GLU A 410 3.37 -6.58 -4.19
CA GLU A 410 4.23 -7.32 -5.12
C GLU A 410 3.40 -8.11 -6.14
N SER A 411 3.84 -8.07 -7.40
CA SER A 411 3.19 -8.73 -8.51
C SER A 411 3.35 -10.25 -8.43
N VAL A 412 2.43 -10.96 -9.08
CA VAL A 412 2.51 -12.42 -9.20
C VAL A 412 3.82 -12.82 -9.88
N ARG A 413 4.51 -13.78 -9.29
CA ARG A 413 5.64 -14.50 -9.88
C ARG A 413 5.17 -15.87 -10.35
N ARG A 414 5.44 -16.23 -11.60
CA ARG A 414 5.00 -17.50 -12.19
C ARG A 414 5.97 -18.65 -11.95
#